data_AF-A0A9E6F4G7-F1
#
_entry.id   AF-A0A9E6F4G7-F1
#
_cell.length_a   1.000
_cell.length_b   1.000
_cell.length_c   1.000
_cell.angle_alpha   90.00
_cell.angle_beta   90.00
_cell.angle_gamma   90.00
#
_symmetry.space_group_name_H-M   'P 1'
#
loop_
_entity.id
_entity.type
_entity.pdbx_description
1 polymer ?
#
loop_
_entity_poly.entity_id
_entity_poly.type
_entity_poly.pdbx_seq_one_letter_code
_entity_poly.pdbx_strand_id
1 'polypeptide(L)'
;MKKSKQIVTEFLERFLDTAQKQDTLLLNFTTPKIFDIHPTGLTELKIENDFSTIEKKKFDLVIGDLPFGMQSVTLDTVSKIKVNKNWSYVLTSLRKLKDNGQAFFLIEPSILFSQQGKKFLTDLTAENFFINSVFEVPEKLLYPETIFQPIIIQFERQRQGKLFIAEITADNEGLFNSLNSRTSSNSLESGILVERKNFNSFSKFRIENEINNLQTQYEEYSKYQLKDVATEINLTRVTFNDKPNSIYIPKIGTSLVASDIALVKIKHQNLFQVVLKTEIVKAEFLALFFHSELGRQILKSLVSGSIIPNINKSDIGDCFVSIPKLAEQDLIIRTYQKLSELQETIDLLKTELSLNPKNANVILDKFESIQNPLKQLSIEDQTLSLIRKGENKHIEFKETFSKSVDSNKPLFGKKDTEVEKASLKTIVGFLNADGGTLLIGVNDNGEITGVDDDFFVSPDKYKLNFNNAIKTKIGSEFYSLIDYDLFDISGRHVLRVDCKPAIEPCFFNLTEFFVRTNPATDKLEGKKLNDYIKTRFK
;
A
#
# COMPACT_ATOMS: atom_id res chain seq x y z
N MET A 1 -15.73 -7.71 16.66
CA MET A 1 -15.42 -7.92 15.23
C MET A 1 -16.67 -8.46 14.54
N LYS A 2 -17.30 -7.68 13.63
CA LYS A 2 -18.36 -8.21 12.76
C LYS A 2 -17.79 -9.41 11.99
N LYS A 3 -18.52 -10.53 11.91
CA LYS A 3 -18.10 -11.70 11.10
C LYS A 3 -18.07 -11.24 9.63
N SER A 4 -17.01 -11.50 8.85
CA SER A 4 -16.84 -11.00 7.47
C SER A 4 -18.08 -11.17 6.57
N LYS A 5 -18.84 -12.27 6.75
CA LYS A 5 -20.13 -12.51 6.08
C LYS A 5 -21.17 -11.42 6.34
N GLN A 6 -21.26 -10.91 7.57
CA GLN A 6 -22.17 -9.83 7.96
C GLN A 6 -21.81 -8.54 7.24
N ILE A 7 -20.51 -8.19 7.15
CA ILE A 7 -20.06 -6.98 6.45
C ILE A 7 -20.49 -7.01 4.97
N VAL A 8 -20.29 -8.16 4.31
CA VAL A 8 -20.70 -8.33 2.90
C VAL A 8 -22.22 -8.33 2.74
N THR A 9 -22.95 -8.91 3.69
CA THR A 9 -24.42 -8.92 3.70
C THR A 9 -24.96 -7.49 3.84
N GLU A 10 -24.48 -6.72 4.83
CA GLU A 10 -24.84 -5.31 5.03
C GLU A 10 -24.52 -4.45 3.80
N PHE A 11 -23.40 -4.72 3.11
CA PHE A 11 -23.06 -4.06 1.85
C PHE A 11 -24.10 -4.35 0.75
N LEU A 12 -24.52 -5.60 0.57
CA LEU A 12 -25.51 -5.96 -0.44
C LEU A 12 -26.93 -5.47 -0.08
N GLU A 13 -27.27 -5.43 1.22
CA GLU A 13 -28.57 -4.93 1.71
C GLU A 13 -28.81 -3.45 1.39
N ARG A 14 -27.77 -2.62 1.34
CA ARG A 14 -27.92 -1.22 0.89
C ARG A 14 -28.47 -1.09 -0.53
N PHE A 15 -28.20 -2.06 -1.41
CA PHE A 15 -28.79 -2.09 -2.75
C PHE A 15 -30.24 -2.57 -2.73
N LEU A 16 -30.63 -3.38 -1.74
CA LEU A 16 -32.04 -3.76 -1.53
C LEU A 16 -32.87 -2.56 -1.02
N ASP A 17 -32.29 -1.77 -0.10
CA ASP A 17 -32.93 -0.60 0.48
C ASP A 17 -33.13 0.55 -0.52
N THR A 18 -32.17 0.73 -1.44
CA THR A 18 -32.28 1.70 -2.53
C THR A 18 -33.23 1.23 -3.64
N ALA A 19 -33.41 -0.08 -3.81
CA ALA A 19 -34.33 -0.68 -4.78
C ALA A 19 -35.80 -0.75 -4.30
N GLN A 20 -36.19 -0.01 -3.25
CA GLN A 20 -37.53 -0.10 -2.62
C GLN A 20 -38.69 -0.25 -3.63
N LYS A 21 -39.33 -1.44 -3.60
CA LYS A 21 -40.48 -1.93 -4.41
C LYS A 21 -40.20 -2.41 -5.85
N GLN A 22 -39.00 -2.88 -6.13
CA GLN A 22 -38.62 -3.41 -7.44
C GLN A 22 -38.38 -4.94 -7.45
N ASP A 23 -38.51 -5.55 -8.63
CA ASP A 23 -38.42 -7.00 -8.81
C ASP A 23 -36.98 -7.45 -8.51
N THR A 24 -36.75 -8.15 -7.41
CA THR A 24 -35.42 -8.62 -7.02
C THR A 24 -35.32 -10.15 -7.06
N LEU A 25 -34.20 -10.65 -7.60
CA LEU A 25 -33.86 -12.07 -7.65
C LEU A 25 -32.65 -12.37 -6.75
N LEU A 26 -32.81 -13.30 -5.82
CA LEU A 26 -31.74 -13.83 -4.99
C LEU A 26 -31.44 -15.29 -5.41
N LEU A 27 -30.23 -15.56 -5.89
CA LEU A 27 -29.74 -16.92 -6.08
C LEU A 27 -28.99 -17.36 -4.83
N ASN A 28 -29.48 -18.40 -4.18
CA ASN A 28 -28.95 -18.88 -2.91
C ASN A 28 -28.50 -20.33 -3.03
N PHE A 29 -27.48 -20.56 -3.85
CA PHE A 29 -27.08 -21.91 -4.28
C PHE A 29 -25.94 -22.49 -3.44
N THR A 30 -25.27 -21.68 -2.61
CA THR A 30 -24.14 -22.12 -1.78
C THR A 30 -24.62 -22.72 -0.46
N THR A 31 -23.94 -23.78 0.00
CA THR A 31 -24.20 -24.41 1.31
C THR A 31 -22.88 -24.58 2.08
N PRO A 32 -22.75 -24.06 3.32
CA PRO A 32 -23.69 -23.16 3.99
C PRO A 32 -23.76 -21.79 3.30
N LYS A 33 -24.88 -21.09 3.46
CA LYS A 33 -25.09 -19.76 2.87
C LYS A 33 -23.96 -18.80 3.25
N ILE A 34 -23.52 -18.01 2.28
CA ILE A 34 -22.52 -16.96 2.51
C ILE A 34 -23.24 -15.66 2.86
N PHE A 35 -24.33 -15.35 2.16
CA PHE A 35 -25.16 -14.17 2.40
C PHE A 35 -26.36 -14.51 3.29
N ASP A 36 -26.56 -13.74 4.35
CA ASP A 36 -27.73 -13.86 5.25
C ASP A 36 -28.78 -12.81 4.92
N ILE A 37 -29.19 -12.74 3.65
CA ILE A 37 -30.19 -11.78 3.17
C ILE A 37 -31.58 -12.36 3.43
N HIS A 38 -32.41 -11.63 4.19
CA HIS A 38 -33.78 -12.04 4.46
C HIS A 38 -34.68 -11.87 3.22
N PRO A 39 -35.35 -12.94 2.72
CA PRO A 39 -36.03 -12.93 1.43
C PRO A 39 -37.41 -12.24 1.43
N THR A 40 -37.74 -11.42 2.43
CA THR A 40 -39.08 -10.86 2.58
C THR A 40 -39.45 -9.96 1.39
N GLY A 41 -40.32 -10.44 0.50
CA GLY A 41 -40.72 -9.73 -0.72
C GLY A 41 -39.80 -9.94 -1.94
N LEU A 42 -38.81 -10.84 -1.87
CA LEU A 42 -37.87 -11.14 -2.95
C LEU A 42 -38.18 -12.49 -3.63
N THR A 43 -37.77 -12.67 -4.88
CA THR A 43 -37.80 -13.99 -5.54
C THR A 43 -36.51 -14.74 -5.21
N GLU A 44 -36.58 -15.80 -4.39
CA GLU A 44 -35.42 -16.64 -4.02
C GLU A 44 -35.41 -17.93 -4.86
N LEU A 45 -34.27 -18.24 -5.49
CA LEU A 45 -33.98 -19.55 -6.08
C LEU A 45 -32.97 -20.28 -5.19
N LYS A 46 -33.29 -21.52 -4.80
CA LYS A 46 -32.43 -22.33 -3.92
C LYS A 46 -31.66 -23.40 -4.67
N ILE A 47 -32.19 -23.83 -5.81
CA ILE A 47 -31.54 -24.81 -6.70
C ILE A 47 -31.70 -24.42 -8.16
N GLU A 48 -30.89 -25.02 -9.02
CA GLU A 48 -30.81 -24.67 -10.44
C GLU A 48 -32.10 -24.90 -11.23
N ASN A 49 -32.90 -25.91 -10.87
CA ASN A 49 -34.13 -26.22 -11.59
C ASN A 49 -35.20 -25.12 -11.44
N ASP A 50 -35.03 -24.23 -10.45
CA ASP A 50 -35.97 -23.16 -10.16
C ASP A 50 -35.95 -22.05 -11.24
N PHE A 51 -34.94 -21.98 -12.12
CA PHE A 51 -34.90 -20.99 -13.20
C PHE A 51 -36.12 -21.05 -14.14
N SER A 52 -36.75 -22.22 -14.27
CA SER A 52 -38.01 -22.41 -15.02
C SER A 52 -39.17 -21.58 -14.43
N THR A 53 -39.17 -21.34 -13.12
CA THR A 53 -40.23 -20.62 -12.41
C THR A 53 -40.22 -19.09 -12.68
N ILE A 54 -39.10 -18.57 -13.19
CA ILE A 54 -38.90 -17.13 -13.45
C ILE A 54 -38.74 -16.81 -14.93
N GLU A 55 -39.14 -17.72 -15.83
CA GLU A 55 -38.86 -17.61 -17.26
C GLU A 55 -39.38 -16.30 -17.88
N LYS A 56 -40.56 -15.84 -17.45
CA LYS A 56 -41.20 -14.61 -17.96
C LYS A 56 -40.91 -13.35 -17.11
N LYS A 57 -40.19 -13.47 -16.01
CA LYS A 57 -39.90 -12.34 -15.10
C LYS A 57 -38.62 -11.62 -15.49
N LYS A 58 -38.60 -10.32 -15.20
CA LYS A 58 -37.42 -9.45 -15.32
C LYS A 58 -37.17 -8.76 -13.99
N PHE A 59 -35.92 -8.52 -13.66
CA PHE A 59 -35.51 -8.03 -12.33
C PHE A 59 -34.72 -6.74 -12.45
N ASP A 60 -34.94 -5.84 -11.51
CA ASP A 60 -34.16 -4.61 -11.33
C ASP A 60 -32.87 -4.90 -10.57
N LEU A 61 -32.90 -5.86 -9.65
CA LEU A 61 -31.74 -6.28 -8.87
C LEU A 61 -31.60 -7.79 -8.88
N VAL A 62 -30.38 -8.27 -9.11
CA VAL A 62 -30.02 -9.68 -8.97
C VAL A 62 -28.84 -9.80 -8.00
N ILE A 63 -28.95 -10.66 -7.01
CA ILE A 63 -27.85 -11.00 -6.10
C ILE A 63 -27.62 -12.50 -6.18
N GLY A 64 -26.38 -12.93 -6.45
CA GLY A 64 -26.02 -14.33 -6.56
C GLY A 64 -24.95 -14.77 -5.57
N ASP A 65 -25.35 -15.65 -4.66
CA ASP A 65 -24.46 -16.51 -3.87
C ASP A 65 -24.29 -17.83 -4.61
N LEU A 66 -23.16 -17.97 -5.33
CA LEU A 66 -22.92 -19.08 -6.24
C LEU A 66 -21.81 -20.00 -5.70
N PRO A 67 -21.99 -21.34 -5.81
CA PRO A 67 -20.95 -22.29 -5.43
C PRO A 67 -19.75 -22.20 -6.38
N PHE A 68 -18.56 -22.42 -5.83
CA PHE A 68 -17.30 -22.38 -6.58
C PHE A 68 -16.88 -23.77 -7.05
N GLY A 69 -16.01 -23.83 -8.07
CA GLY A 69 -15.36 -25.08 -8.48
C GLY A 69 -16.30 -26.12 -9.09
N MET A 70 -17.45 -25.69 -9.60
CA MET A 70 -18.40 -26.58 -10.27
C MET A 70 -17.82 -27.17 -11.57
N GLN A 71 -18.37 -28.31 -12.00
CA GLN A 71 -18.06 -28.91 -13.30
C GLN A 71 -18.20 -27.92 -14.45
N SER A 72 -17.38 -28.07 -15.49
CA SER A 72 -17.46 -27.19 -16.65
C SER A 72 -18.62 -27.58 -17.58
N VAL A 73 -19.30 -26.58 -18.13
CA VAL A 73 -20.39 -26.69 -19.10
C VAL A 73 -20.10 -25.80 -20.31
N THR A 74 -20.68 -26.15 -21.46
CA THR A 74 -20.64 -25.28 -22.65
C THR A 74 -21.79 -24.29 -22.56
N LEU A 75 -21.48 -23.00 -22.60
CA LEU A 75 -22.50 -21.94 -22.61
C LEU A 75 -23.01 -21.68 -24.01
N ASP A 76 -24.29 -21.34 -24.10
CA ASP A 76 -24.90 -20.82 -25.33
C ASP A 76 -24.65 -19.32 -25.45
N THR A 77 -23.38 -18.98 -25.62
CA THR A 77 -22.89 -17.65 -25.98
C THR A 77 -22.45 -17.63 -27.44
N VAL A 78 -22.19 -16.44 -27.99
CA VAL A 78 -21.67 -16.26 -29.37
C VAL A 78 -20.48 -17.18 -29.65
N SER A 79 -19.57 -17.33 -28.69
CA SER A 79 -18.37 -18.13 -28.88
C SER A 79 -18.45 -19.58 -28.37
N LYS A 80 -19.62 -20.05 -27.90
CA LYS A 80 -19.87 -21.40 -27.36
C LYS A 80 -18.76 -21.93 -26.44
N ILE A 81 -18.46 -21.16 -25.40
CA ILE A 81 -17.29 -21.43 -24.54
C ILE A 81 -17.57 -22.48 -23.47
N LYS A 82 -16.54 -23.26 -23.11
CA LYS A 82 -16.58 -24.18 -21.98
C LYS A 82 -16.03 -23.48 -20.72
N VAL A 83 -16.87 -23.29 -19.71
CA VAL A 83 -16.54 -22.60 -18.45
C VAL A 83 -17.20 -23.30 -17.26
N ASN A 84 -16.88 -22.91 -16.03
CA ASN A 84 -17.50 -23.47 -14.83
C ASN A 84 -19.01 -23.22 -14.81
N LYS A 85 -19.79 -24.20 -14.33
CA LYS A 85 -21.26 -24.14 -14.33
C LYS A 85 -21.82 -22.93 -13.59
N ASN A 86 -21.17 -22.44 -12.54
CA ASN A 86 -21.61 -21.23 -11.84
C ASN A 86 -21.66 -19.99 -12.76
N TRP A 87 -20.79 -19.88 -13.77
CA TRP A 87 -20.83 -18.79 -14.75
C TRP A 87 -22.04 -18.89 -15.68
N SER A 88 -22.59 -20.09 -15.87
CA SER A 88 -23.87 -20.26 -16.58
C SER A 88 -25.03 -19.60 -15.82
N TYR A 89 -25.02 -19.65 -14.49
CA TYR A 89 -26.04 -19.01 -13.66
C TYR A 89 -25.92 -17.49 -13.70
N VAL A 90 -24.70 -16.96 -13.80
CA VAL A 90 -24.46 -15.53 -14.07
C VAL A 90 -25.12 -15.14 -15.40
N LEU A 91 -24.79 -15.82 -16.50
CA LEU A 91 -25.36 -15.52 -17.82
C LEU A 91 -26.90 -15.59 -17.83
N THR A 92 -27.47 -16.69 -17.32
CA THR A 92 -28.92 -16.89 -17.28
C THR A 92 -29.61 -15.79 -16.48
N SER A 93 -29.02 -15.39 -15.35
CA SER A 93 -29.57 -14.35 -14.49
C SER A 93 -29.43 -12.95 -15.09
N LEU A 94 -28.30 -12.65 -15.74
CA LEU A 94 -28.11 -11.40 -16.48
C LEU A 94 -29.14 -11.24 -17.60
N ARG A 95 -29.49 -12.32 -18.31
CA ARG A 95 -30.58 -12.31 -19.30
C ARG A 95 -31.95 -12.01 -18.70
N LYS A 96 -32.13 -12.08 -17.37
CA LYS A 96 -33.35 -11.66 -16.67
C LYS A 96 -33.27 -10.22 -16.15
N LEU A 97 -32.16 -9.51 -16.34
CA LEU A 97 -32.00 -8.12 -15.91
C LEU A 97 -32.82 -7.15 -16.79
N LYS A 98 -33.41 -6.12 -16.17
CA LYS A 98 -34.01 -4.96 -16.85
C LYS A 98 -32.92 -4.01 -17.37
N ASP A 99 -33.29 -3.03 -18.18
CA ASP A 99 -32.34 -2.12 -18.85
C ASP A 99 -31.49 -1.29 -17.90
N ASN A 100 -32.07 -0.85 -16.78
CA ASN A 100 -31.36 -0.13 -15.72
C ASN A 100 -31.08 -1.01 -14.50
N GLY A 101 -31.21 -2.34 -14.66
CA GLY A 101 -31.01 -3.26 -13.56
C GLY A 101 -29.54 -3.46 -13.23
N GLN A 102 -29.28 -3.88 -12.00
CA GLN A 102 -27.95 -4.18 -11.48
C GLN A 102 -27.89 -5.64 -11.02
N ALA A 103 -26.75 -6.29 -11.22
CA ALA A 103 -26.54 -7.65 -10.77
C ALA A 103 -25.20 -7.80 -10.05
N PHE A 104 -25.22 -8.41 -8.86
CA PHE A 104 -24.05 -8.66 -8.02
C PHE A 104 -23.84 -10.16 -7.85
N PHE A 105 -22.64 -10.64 -8.16
CA PHE A 105 -22.32 -12.06 -8.02
C PHE A 105 -21.05 -12.24 -7.20
N LEU A 106 -21.11 -13.12 -6.20
CA LEU A 106 -19.92 -13.68 -5.55
C LEU A 106 -19.30 -14.73 -6.48
N ILE A 107 -18.08 -14.49 -6.93
CA ILE A 107 -17.48 -15.29 -8.00
C ILE A 107 -15.96 -15.41 -7.85
N GLU A 108 -15.36 -16.38 -8.56
CA GLU A 108 -13.92 -16.55 -8.57
C GLU A 108 -13.20 -15.41 -9.30
N PRO A 109 -12.08 -14.88 -8.74
CA PRO A 109 -11.32 -13.81 -9.38
C PRO A 109 -10.77 -14.15 -10.77
N SER A 110 -10.64 -15.44 -11.08
CA SER A 110 -10.14 -15.94 -12.38
C SER A 110 -10.97 -15.48 -13.57
N ILE A 111 -12.24 -15.09 -13.37
CA ILE A 111 -13.08 -14.51 -14.42
C ILE A 111 -12.46 -13.23 -15.04
N LEU A 112 -11.66 -12.48 -14.26
CA LEU A 112 -11.05 -11.23 -14.71
C LEU A 112 -9.77 -11.43 -15.54
N PHE A 113 -8.97 -12.46 -15.21
CA PHE A 113 -7.62 -12.60 -15.78
C PHE A 113 -7.39 -13.86 -16.62
N SER A 114 -8.18 -14.92 -16.44
CA SER A 114 -8.03 -16.15 -17.22
C SER A 114 -8.43 -15.96 -18.69
N GLN A 115 -7.88 -16.76 -19.60
CA GLN A 115 -8.27 -16.72 -21.02
C GLN A 115 -9.76 -17.01 -21.21
N GLN A 116 -10.28 -18.01 -20.51
CA GLN A 116 -11.71 -18.36 -20.53
C GLN A 116 -12.57 -17.23 -19.96
N GLY A 117 -12.14 -16.61 -18.86
CA GLY A 117 -12.80 -15.46 -18.25
C GLY A 117 -12.88 -14.27 -19.20
N LYS A 118 -11.76 -13.85 -19.80
CA LYS A 118 -11.72 -12.77 -20.79
C LYS A 118 -12.65 -13.02 -21.97
N LYS A 119 -12.69 -14.26 -22.47
CA LYS A 119 -13.60 -14.66 -23.55
C LYS A 119 -15.07 -14.61 -23.11
N PHE A 120 -15.38 -15.09 -21.90
CA PHE A 120 -16.73 -14.99 -21.32
C PHE A 120 -17.20 -13.54 -21.17
N LEU A 121 -16.35 -12.66 -20.64
CA LEU A 121 -16.68 -11.23 -20.50
C LEU A 121 -16.86 -10.53 -21.85
N THR A 122 -16.13 -10.96 -22.88
CA THR A 122 -16.31 -10.49 -24.26
C THR A 122 -17.67 -10.92 -24.82
N ASP A 123 -18.04 -12.19 -24.61
CA ASP A 123 -19.36 -12.71 -25.00
C ASP A 123 -20.50 -11.98 -24.25
N LEU A 124 -20.36 -11.73 -22.95
CA LEU A 124 -21.32 -10.93 -22.18
C LEU A 124 -21.46 -9.51 -22.71
N THR A 125 -20.34 -8.88 -23.08
CA THR A 125 -20.33 -7.55 -23.69
C THR A 125 -21.09 -7.52 -25.01
N ALA A 126 -20.99 -8.59 -25.83
CA ALA A 126 -21.76 -8.73 -27.07
C ALA A 126 -23.28 -8.83 -26.83
N GLU A 127 -23.71 -9.28 -25.65
CA GLU A 127 -25.12 -9.29 -25.21
C GLU A 127 -25.54 -8.03 -24.44
N ASN A 128 -24.69 -6.98 -24.43
CA ASN A 128 -24.86 -5.74 -23.67
C ASN A 128 -24.90 -5.96 -22.16
N PHE A 129 -24.00 -6.80 -21.62
CA PHE A 129 -23.74 -6.89 -20.18
C PHE A 129 -22.30 -6.47 -19.89
N PHE A 130 -22.14 -5.48 -19.02
CA PHE A 130 -20.85 -4.87 -18.72
C PHE A 130 -20.56 -4.98 -17.24
N ILE A 131 -19.33 -5.34 -16.90
CA ILE A 131 -18.82 -5.16 -15.54
C ILE A 131 -18.60 -3.67 -15.30
N ASN A 132 -19.23 -3.06 -14.30
CA ASN A 132 -18.98 -1.65 -13.98
C ASN A 132 -18.28 -1.42 -12.66
N SER A 133 -18.35 -2.42 -11.77
CA SER A 133 -17.67 -2.39 -10.48
C SER A 133 -17.18 -3.77 -10.06
N VAL A 134 -16.03 -3.82 -9.40
CA VAL A 134 -15.48 -5.03 -8.78
C VAL A 134 -15.15 -4.72 -7.33
N PHE A 135 -15.53 -5.60 -6.42
CA PHE A 135 -15.36 -5.40 -4.99
C PHE A 135 -14.57 -6.56 -4.37
N GLU A 136 -13.53 -6.20 -3.62
CA GLU A 136 -12.82 -7.15 -2.76
C GLU A 136 -13.63 -7.36 -1.48
N VAL A 137 -13.80 -8.62 -1.10
CA VAL A 137 -14.49 -8.97 0.14
C VAL A 137 -13.50 -8.98 1.31
N PRO A 138 -13.94 -8.73 2.56
CA PRO A 138 -13.08 -8.82 3.73
C PRO A 138 -12.38 -10.17 3.81
N GLU A 139 -11.16 -10.17 4.34
CA GLU A 139 -10.41 -11.40 4.55
C GLU A 139 -11.23 -12.43 5.37
N LYS A 140 -10.90 -13.71 5.15
CA LYS A 140 -11.49 -14.84 5.90
C LYS A 140 -13.01 -14.98 5.76
N LEU A 141 -13.61 -14.47 4.68
CA LEU A 141 -15.05 -14.64 4.39
C LEU A 141 -15.51 -16.10 4.46
N LEU A 142 -14.68 -17.02 3.94
CA LEU A 142 -14.95 -18.45 3.87
C LEU A 142 -14.20 -19.28 4.92
N TYR A 143 -13.52 -18.64 5.87
CA TYR A 143 -12.82 -19.34 6.95
C TYR A 143 -13.83 -19.90 7.97
N PRO A 144 -13.65 -21.13 8.50
CA PRO A 144 -12.50 -22.01 8.35
C PRO A 144 -12.56 -22.97 7.15
N GLU A 145 -13.64 -22.98 6.36
CA GLU A 145 -13.83 -23.94 5.26
C GLU A 145 -12.73 -23.85 4.20
N THR A 146 -12.31 -22.62 3.85
CA THR A 146 -11.22 -22.39 2.92
C THR A 146 -10.58 -21.01 3.09
N ILE A 147 -9.32 -20.89 2.68
CA ILE A 147 -8.58 -19.63 2.56
C ILE A 147 -8.86 -18.90 1.24
N PHE A 148 -9.62 -19.51 0.33
CA PHE A 148 -9.99 -18.91 -0.94
C PHE A 148 -10.76 -17.59 -0.73
N GLN A 149 -10.32 -16.53 -1.42
CA GLN A 149 -10.95 -15.22 -1.37
C GLN A 149 -11.68 -14.92 -2.69
N PRO A 150 -13.02 -14.99 -2.71
CA PRO A 150 -13.80 -14.59 -3.87
C PRO A 150 -13.85 -13.07 -3.99
N ILE A 151 -14.46 -12.58 -5.07
CA ILE A 151 -14.78 -11.16 -5.27
C ILE A 151 -16.28 -11.01 -5.55
N ILE A 152 -16.80 -9.80 -5.38
CA ILE A 152 -18.12 -9.44 -5.89
C ILE A 152 -17.95 -8.64 -7.17
N ILE A 153 -18.64 -9.03 -8.23
CA ILE A 153 -18.67 -8.28 -9.48
C ILE A 153 -20.07 -7.72 -9.71
N GLN A 154 -20.14 -6.43 -10.02
CA GLN A 154 -21.37 -5.76 -10.45
C GLN A 154 -21.44 -5.70 -11.97
N PHE A 155 -22.57 -6.16 -12.50
CA PHE A 155 -22.93 -6.09 -13.90
C PHE A 155 -24.15 -5.19 -14.11
N GLU A 156 -24.15 -4.47 -15.23
CA GLU A 156 -25.29 -3.66 -15.69
C GLU A 156 -25.41 -3.79 -17.21
N ARG A 157 -26.55 -3.35 -17.79
CA ARG A 157 -26.72 -3.34 -19.25
C ARG A 157 -26.08 -2.14 -19.93
N GLN A 158 -25.79 -1.08 -19.18
CA GLN A 158 -25.14 0.13 -19.68
C GLN A 158 -23.65 0.12 -19.34
N ARG A 159 -22.80 0.53 -20.28
CA ARG A 159 -21.36 0.59 -20.05
C ARG A 159 -20.97 1.91 -19.41
N GLN A 160 -20.36 1.87 -18.23
CA GLN A 160 -19.73 3.04 -17.62
C GLN A 160 -18.36 3.33 -18.24
N GLY A 161 -17.84 4.56 -18.11
CA GLY A 161 -16.52 4.92 -18.64
C GLY A 161 -15.39 4.08 -18.04
N LYS A 162 -15.01 4.38 -16.80
CA LYS A 162 -13.98 3.65 -16.04
C LYS A 162 -14.58 2.53 -15.20
N LEU A 163 -13.76 1.53 -14.86
CA LEU A 163 -14.10 0.47 -13.91
C LEU A 163 -13.97 1.02 -12.49
N PHE A 164 -14.96 0.79 -11.64
CA PHE A 164 -14.84 1.10 -10.21
C PHE A 164 -14.33 -0.12 -9.46
N ILE A 165 -13.31 0.06 -8.63
CA ILE A 165 -12.77 -0.99 -7.78
C ILE A 165 -12.78 -0.52 -6.33
N ALA A 166 -13.20 -1.37 -5.41
CA ALA A 166 -13.21 -1.03 -3.99
C ALA A 166 -13.06 -2.25 -3.09
N GLU A 167 -12.63 -2.03 -1.85
CA GLU A 167 -12.61 -3.02 -0.79
C GLU A 167 -13.84 -2.83 0.10
N ILE A 168 -14.57 -3.91 0.37
CA ILE A 168 -15.74 -3.86 1.25
C ILE A 168 -15.27 -3.93 2.70
N THR A 169 -15.43 -2.82 3.41
CA THR A 169 -15.14 -2.70 4.84
C THR A 169 -16.41 -2.49 5.66
N ALA A 170 -16.29 -2.58 6.98
CA ALA A 170 -17.42 -2.33 7.90
C ALA A 170 -17.91 -0.87 7.86
N ASP A 171 -17.01 0.07 7.57
CA ASP A 171 -17.33 1.45 7.18
C ASP A 171 -17.35 1.50 5.65
N ASN A 172 -18.51 1.77 5.07
CA ASN A 172 -18.69 1.78 3.61
C ASN A 172 -19.35 3.06 3.09
N GLU A 173 -19.55 4.08 3.92
CA GLU A 173 -20.21 5.33 3.49
C GLU A 173 -19.44 6.03 2.37
N GLY A 174 -18.12 6.14 2.53
CA GLY A 174 -17.24 6.69 1.49
C GLY A 174 -17.34 5.91 0.18
N LEU A 175 -17.36 4.58 0.25
CA LEU A 175 -17.51 3.69 -0.90
C LEU A 175 -18.81 3.97 -1.65
N PHE A 176 -19.96 4.01 -0.95
CA PHE A 176 -21.25 4.24 -1.58
C PHE A 176 -21.36 5.62 -2.21
N ASN A 177 -20.83 6.66 -1.56
CA ASN A 177 -20.78 8.00 -2.12
C ASN A 177 -19.99 8.03 -3.43
N SER A 178 -18.80 7.44 -3.46
CA SER A 178 -17.97 7.37 -4.66
C SER A 178 -18.59 6.50 -5.75
N LEU A 179 -19.22 5.38 -5.39
CA LEU A 179 -19.89 4.48 -6.32
C LEU A 179 -21.08 5.15 -7.02
N ASN A 180 -21.92 5.85 -6.25
CA ASN A 180 -23.10 6.54 -6.76
C ASN A 180 -22.75 7.76 -7.61
N SER A 181 -21.76 8.55 -7.16
CA SER A 181 -21.29 9.73 -7.88
C SER A 181 -20.32 9.41 -9.02
N ARG A 182 -19.86 8.15 -9.11
CA ARG A 182 -18.77 7.71 -10.00
C ARG A 182 -17.56 8.64 -9.90
N THR A 183 -17.15 8.92 -8.68
CA THR A 183 -15.91 9.66 -8.38
C THR A 183 -14.82 8.69 -7.93
N SER A 184 -13.56 9.06 -8.17
CA SER A 184 -12.42 8.28 -7.71
C SER A 184 -11.90 8.89 -6.41
N SER A 185 -11.67 8.06 -5.41
CA SER A 185 -10.91 8.43 -4.22
C SER A 185 -9.44 8.03 -4.35
N ASN A 186 -8.68 8.23 -3.27
CA ASN A 186 -7.28 7.85 -3.15
C ASN A 186 -7.09 6.49 -2.45
N SER A 187 -8.17 5.77 -2.11
CA SER A 187 -8.10 4.54 -1.29
C SER A 187 -9.10 3.48 -1.76
N LEU A 188 -8.77 2.20 -1.61
CA LEU A 188 -9.67 1.12 -2.03
C LEU A 188 -10.93 1.05 -1.17
N GLU A 189 -10.87 1.43 0.11
CA GLU A 189 -12.00 1.44 1.04
C GLU A 189 -13.06 2.48 0.65
N SER A 190 -12.65 3.55 -0.04
CA SER A 190 -13.55 4.60 -0.55
C SER A 190 -13.78 4.53 -2.06
N GLY A 191 -13.07 3.65 -2.76
CA GLY A 191 -13.30 3.28 -4.16
C GLY A 191 -12.55 4.12 -5.20
N ILE A 192 -11.92 3.43 -6.15
CA ILE A 192 -11.02 4.02 -7.16
C ILE A 192 -11.56 3.73 -8.56
N LEU A 193 -11.47 4.71 -9.47
CA LEU A 193 -11.76 4.51 -10.89
C LEU A 193 -10.49 4.20 -11.69
N VAL A 194 -10.47 3.02 -12.30
CA VAL A 194 -9.34 2.52 -13.10
C VAL A 194 -9.73 2.27 -14.54
N GLU A 195 -8.73 2.32 -15.42
CA GLU A 195 -8.90 1.86 -16.81
C GLU A 195 -9.18 0.36 -16.83
N ARG A 196 -10.28 -0.03 -17.47
CA ARG A 196 -10.78 -1.43 -17.52
C ARG A 196 -9.72 -2.43 -17.98
N LYS A 197 -8.88 -2.02 -18.94
CA LYS A 197 -7.79 -2.83 -19.51
C LYS A 197 -6.59 -3.00 -18.57
N ASN A 198 -6.45 -2.13 -17.57
CA ASN A 198 -5.31 -2.11 -16.65
C ASN A 198 -5.60 -2.91 -15.37
N PHE A 199 -6.86 -3.25 -15.09
CA PHE A 199 -7.23 -3.99 -13.88
C PHE A 199 -7.36 -5.49 -14.15
N ASN A 200 -6.53 -6.29 -13.46
CA ASN A 200 -6.61 -7.76 -13.50
C ASN A 200 -7.01 -8.37 -12.14
N SER A 201 -6.46 -7.84 -11.03
CA SER A 201 -6.75 -8.28 -9.67
C SER A 201 -6.35 -7.19 -8.66
N PHE A 202 -6.93 -7.23 -7.45
CA PHE A 202 -6.57 -6.32 -6.36
C PHE A 202 -5.11 -6.49 -5.92
N SER A 203 -4.61 -7.73 -5.84
CA SER A 203 -3.20 -7.98 -5.49
C SER A 203 -2.25 -7.33 -6.51
N LYS A 204 -2.53 -7.47 -7.82
CA LYS A 204 -1.70 -6.85 -8.86
C LYS A 204 -1.81 -5.32 -8.81
N PHE A 205 -3.01 -4.79 -8.62
CA PHE A 205 -3.24 -3.36 -8.48
C PHE A 205 -2.47 -2.76 -7.29
N ARG A 206 -2.51 -3.39 -6.10
CA ARG A 206 -1.76 -2.94 -4.91
C ARG A 206 -0.26 -2.93 -5.18
N ILE A 207 0.27 -4.00 -5.80
CA ILE A 207 1.70 -4.08 -6.15
C ILE A 207 2.07 -2.98 -7.17
N GLU A 208 1.26 -2.74 -8.20
CA GLU A 208 1.52 -1.68 -9.19
C GLU A 208 1.49 -0.28 -8.56
N ASN A 209 0.59 -0.03 -7.61
CA ASN A 209 0.53 1.24 -6.89
C ASN A 209 1.75 1.44 -5.98
N GLU A 210 2.19 0.38 -5.31
CA GLU A 210 3.42 0.37 -4.50
C GLU A 210 4.66 0.62 -5.37
N ILE A 211 4.74 -0.03 -6.54
CA ILE A 211 5.79 0.22 -7.54
C ILE A 211 5.81 1.69 -7.97
N ASN A 212 4.65 2.30 -8.24
CA ASN A 212 4.59 3.71 -8.64
C ASN A 212 5.11 4.63 -7.53
N ASN A 213 4.78 4.34 -6.28
CA ASN A 213 5.28 5.10 -5.13
C ASN A 213 6.81 4.96 -4.99
N LEU A 214 7.34 3.74 -5.14
CA LEU A 214 8.78 3.47 -5.05
C LEU A 214 9.57 4.02 -6.25
N GLN A 215 8.96 4.10 -7.44
CA GLN A 215 9.60 4.65 -8.64
C GLN A 215 9.97 6.14 -8.51
N THR A 216 9.30 6.90 -7.64
CA THR A 216 9.64 8.32 -7.38
C THR A 216 11.10 8.50 -6.95
N GLN A 217 11.67 7.52 -6.24
CA GLN A 217 13.08 7.52 -5.81
C GLN A 217 14.08 7.25 -6.95
N TYR A 218 13.59 6.80 -8.11
CA TYR A 218 14.38 6.41 -9.27
C TYR A 218 14.08 7.31 -10.49
N GLU A 219 13.44 8.47 -10.28
CA GLU A 219 13.04 9.40 -11.36
C GLU A 219 14.23 9.93 -12.17
N GLU A 220 15.39 10.07 -11.55
CA GLU A 220 16.61 10.54 -12.22
C GLU A 220 17.23 9.48 -13.16
N TYR A 221 16.82 8.22 -13.04
CA TYR A 221 17.36 7.13 -13.84
C TYR A 221 16.56 6.88 -15.11
N SER A 222 17.26 6.39 -16.13
CA SER A 222 16.62 6.06 -17.40
C SER A 222 15.80 4.78 -17.27
N LYS A 223 14.53 4.85 -17.68
CA LYS A 223 13.58 3.73 -17.63
C LYS A 223 13.63 2.94 -18.93
N TYR A 224 13.87 1.64 -18.84
CA TYR A 224 13.92 0.72 -19.98
C TYR A 224 12.96 -0.45 -19.80
N GLN A 225 12.44 -1.03 -20.89
CA GLN A 225 11.90 -2.39 -20.81
C GLN A 225 13.07 -3.37 -20.78
N LEU A 226 12.94 -4.45 -20.02
CA LEU A 226 14.03 -5.43 -19.88
C LEU A 226 14.44 -6.03 -21.24
N LYS A 227 13.48 -6.26 -22.14
CA LYS A 227 13.76 -6.73 -23.50
C LYS A 227 14.59 -5.75 -24.34
N ASP A 228 14.54 -4.46 -24.04
CA ASP A 228 15.28 -3.44 -24.81
C ASP A 228 16.76 -3.40 -24.41
N VAL A 229 17.06 -3.78 -23.16
CA VAL A 229 18.43 -3.88 -22.61
C VAL A 229 18.98 -5.29 -22.64
N ALA A 230 18.14 -6.29 -22.91
CA ALA A 230 18.55 -7.65 -23.16
C ALA A 230 18.92 -7.86 -24.63
N THR A 231 20.03 -8.56 -24.87
CA THR A 231 20.37 -9.13 -26.18
C THR A 231 19.52 -10.36 -26.46
N GLU A 232 19.27 -11.18 -25.43
CA GLU A 232 18.42 -12.37 -25.51
C GLU A 232 17.88 -12.77 -24.14
N ILE A 233 16.71 -13.42 -24.13
CA ILE A 233 16.09 -14.02 -22.95
C ILE A 233 15.88 -15.50 -23.24
N ASN A 234 16.55 -16.36 -22.49
CA ASN A 234 16.61 -17.80 -22.73
C ASN A 234 15.88 -18.60 -21.64
N LEU A 235 15.40 -19.77 -22.04
CA LEU A 235 14.82 -20.80 -21.19
C LEU A 235 15.57 -22.11 -21.46
N THR A 236 15.73 -22.94 -20.44
CA THR A 236 16.32 -24.28 -20.58
C THR A 236 15.39 -25.33 -19.96
N ARG A 237 15.54 -26.59 -20.40
CA ARG A 237 14.95 -27.76 -19.73
C ARG A 237 15.98 -28.54 -18.91
N VAL A 238 17.27 -28.21 -19.06
CA VAL A 238 18.38 -28.97 -18.49
C VAL A 238 19.23 -28.03 -17.65
N THR A 239 20.32 -27.52 -18.20
CA THR A 239 21.20 -26.52 -17.59
C THR A 239 21.42 -25.37 -18.59
N PHE A 240 21.75 -24.18 -18.08
CA PHE A 240 22.27 -23.10 -18.92
C PHE A 240 23.76 -23.29 -19.14
N ASN A 241 24.22 -22.85 -20.31
CA ASN A 241 25.63 -22.51 -20.52
C ASN A 241 25.79 -21.05 -20.09
N ASP A 242 26.75 -20.77 -19.21
CA ASP A 242 26.98 -19.42 -18.73
C ASP A 242 27.44 -18.51 -19.87
N LYS A 243 26.91 -17.29 -19.89
CA LYS A 243 27.21 -16.28 -20.91
C LYS A 243 27.65 -15.00 -20.21
N PRO A 244 28.61 -14.25 -20.77
CA PRO A 244 29.09 -13.02 -20.15
C PRO A 244 27.94 -12.01 -19.99
N ASN A 245 27.99 -11.23 -18.92
CA ASN A 245 26.99 -10.19 -18.60
C ASN A 245 25.54 -10.72 -18.58
N SER A 246 25.34 -11.90 -17.98
CA SER A 246 24.01 -12.50 -17.84
C SER A 246 23.48 -12.38 -16.42
N ILE A 247 22.16 -12.26 -16.28
CA ILE A 247 21.46 -12.47 -15.02
C ILE A 247 20.50 -13.66 -15.10
N TYR A 248 20.28 -14.28 -13.95
CA TYR A 248 19.46 -15.47 -13.77
C TYR A 248 18.26 -15.13 -12.89
N ILE A 249 17.08 -15.01 -13.50
CA ILE A 249 15.85 -14.58 -12.84
C ILE A 249 14.95 -15.79 -12.55
N PRO A 250 14.59 -16.07 -11.28
CA PRO A 250 13.66 -17.13 -10.93
C PRO A 250 12.26 -16.94 -11.51
N LYS A 251 11.72 -18.02 -12.09
CA LYS A 251 10.36 -18.07 -12.64
C LYS A 251 9.30 -18.27 -11.55
N ILE A 252 9.71 -18.90 -10.45
CA ILE A 252 8.85 -19.37 -9.36
C ILE A 252 9.60 -19.17 -8.04
N GLY A 253 8.85 -18.84 -6.97
CA GLY A 253 9.36 -18.78 -5.60
C GLY A 253 10.02 -17.45 -5.26
N THR A 254 10.79 -17.46 -4.17
CA THR A 254 11.40 -16.27 -3.55
C THR A 254 12.92 -16.21 -3.67
N SER A 255 13.51 -17.06 -4.53
CA SER A 255 14.95 -17.03 -4.77
C SER A 255 15.38 -15.68 -5.35
N LEU A 256 16.60 -15.25 -5.02
CA LEU A 256 17.15 -13.99 -5.51
C LEU A 256 17.65 -14.14 -6.96
N VAL A 257 17.65 -13.03 -7.68
CA VAL A 257 18.27 -12.93 -9.00
C VAL A 257 19.79 -13.02 -8.85
N ALA A 258 20.47 -13.82 -9.68
CA ALA A 258 21.92 -13.96 -9.60
C ALA A 258 22.58 -13.40 -10.87
N SER A 259 23.73 -12.74 -10.72
CA SER A 259 24.60 -12.35 -11.84
C SER A 259 25.66 -13.41 -12.17
N ASP A 260 25.79 -14.44 -11.32
CA ASP A 260 26.67 -15.58 -11.51
C ASP A 260 25.87 -16.87 -11.34
N ILE A 261 25.98 -17.76 -12.33
CA ILE A 261 25.30 -19.06 -12.32
C ILE A 261 25.76 -19.95 -11.16
N ALA A 262 27.00 -19.80 -10.67
CA ALA A 262 27.53 -20.59 -9.56
C ALA A 262 26.80 -20.29 -8.23
N LEU A 263 26.19 -19.11 -8.11
CA LEU A 263 25.42 -18.70 -6.93
C LEU A 263 23.97 -19.21 -6.96
N VAL A 264 23.53 -19.78 -8.09
CA VAL A 264 22.17 -20.28 -8.27
C VAL A 264 21.97 -21.59 -7.51
N LYS A 265 21.01 -21.60 -6.58
CA LYS A 265 20.66 -22.79 -5.77
C LYS A 265 19.49 -23.60 -6.31
N ILE A 266 18.74 -23.07 -7.29
CA ILE A 266 17.54 -23.71 -7.84
C ILE A 266 17.80 -24.38 -9.18
N LYS A 267 16.94 -25.34 -9.55
CA LYS A 267 17.05 -26.03 -10.85
C LYS A 267 16.95 -25.04 -12.00
N HIS A 268 17.86 -25.16 -12.98
CA HIS A 268 17.97 -24.20 -14.08
C HIS A 268 16.70 -24.08 -14.96
N GLN A 269 15.89 -25.13 -15.05
CA GLN A 269 14.58 -25.09 -15.72
C GLN A 269 13.58 -24.07 -15.13
N ASN A 270 13.81 -23.64 -13.88
CA ASN A 270 12.99 -22.67 -13.16
C ASN A 270 13.56 -21.25 -13.22
N LEU A 271 14.47 -20.97 -14.15
CA LEU A 271 15.13 -19.68 -14.33
C LEU A 271 14.95 -19.17 -15.76
N PHE A 272 14.98 -17.85 -15.91
CA PHE A 272 15.32 -17.17 -17.15
C PHE A 272 16.81 -16.81 -17.12
N GLN A 273 17.54 -17.03 -18.21
CA GLN A 273 18.84 -16.40 -18.42
C GLN A 273 18.62 -15.19 -19.32
N VAL A 274 18.97 -14.00 -18.84
CA VAL A 274 18.86 -12.74 -19.57
C VAL A 274 20.27 -12.24 -19.85
N VAL A 275 20.67 -12.25 -21.12
CA VAL A 275 21.98 -11.73 -21.55
C VAL A 275 21.84 -10.26 -21.85
N LEU A 276 22.65 -9.41 -21.22
CA LEU A 276 22.47 -7.97 -21.21
C LEU A 276 23.45 -7.25 -22.14
N LYS A 277 22.99 -6.14 -22.71
CA LYS A 277 23.78 -5.19 -23.48
C LYS A 277 24.77 -4.46 -22.57
N THR A 278 26.05 -4.79 -22.71
CA THR A 278 27.15 -4.28 -21.85
C THR A 278 27.31 -2.75 -21.90
N GLU A 279 26.87 -2.12 -22.98
CA GLU A 279 26.91 -0.68 -23.19
C GLU A 279 25.80 0.07 -22.44
N ILE A 280 24.79 -0.64 -21.94
CA ILE A 280 23.68 -0.06 -21.17
C ILE A 280 23.77 -0.46 -19.71
N VAL A 281 23.98 -1.74 -19.42
CA VAL A 281 23.82 -2.26 -18.07
C VAL A 281 24.75 -3.42 -17.74
N LYS A 282 25.30 -3.39 -16.53
CA LYS A 282 26.10 -4.48 -15.96
C LYS A 282 25.19 -5.47 -15.23
N ALA A 283 25.46 -6.77 -15.42
CA ALA A 283 24.70 -7.85 -14.81
C ALA A 283 24.66 -7.78 -13.28
N GLU A 284 25.79 -7.45 -12.66
CA GLU A 284 25.91 -7.27 -11.21
C GLU A 284 24.97 -6.19 -10.70
N PHE A 285 24.97 -5.01 -11.33
CA PHE A 285 24.05 -3.92 -10.97
C PHE A 285 22.59 -4.35 -11.15
N LEU A 286 22.23 -4.98 -12.27
CA LEU A 286 20.84 -5.34 -12.51
C LEU A 286 20.35 -6.44 -11.55
N ALA A 287 21.23 -7.36 -11.14
CA ALA A 287 20.93 -8.31 -10.09
C ALA A 287 20.65 -7.59 -8.75
N LEU A 288 21.49 -6.61 -8.37
CA LEU A 288 21.27 -5.77 -7.19
C LEU A 288 19.97 -4.96 -7.25
N PHE A 289 19.63 -4.41 -8.42
CA PHE A 289 18.35 -3.74 -8.64
C PHE A 289 17.18 -4.68 -8.32
N PHE A 290 17.22 -5.94 -8.78
CA PHE A 290 16.18 -6.92 -8.45
C PHE A 290 16.21 -7.40 -7.00
N HIS A 291 17.29 -7.16 -6.25
CA HIS A 291 17.33 -7.39 -4.80
C HIS A 291 16.68 -6.27 -4.00
N SER A 292 16.58 -5.06 -4.57
CA SER A 292 15.88 -3.93 -3.96
C SER A 292 14.39 -4.21 -3.77
N GLU A 293 13.74 -3.43 -2.90
CA GLU A 293 12.30 -3.53 -2.67
C GLU A 293 11.51 -3.33 -3.97
N LEU A 294 11.83 -2.29 -4.74
CA LEU A 294 11.20 -1.99 -6.03
C LEU A 294 11.37 -3.17 -7.01
N GLY A 295 12.58 -3.69 -7.16
CA GLY A 295 12.86 -4.80 -8.06
C GLY A 295 12.12 -6.10 -7.68
N ARG A 296 12.04 -6.40 -6.38
CA ARG A 296 11.26 -7.56 -5.88
C ARG A 296 9.77 -7.39 -6.13
N GLN A 297 9.21 -6.19 -5.90
CA GLN A 297 7.81 -5.89 -6.15
C GLN A 297 7.49 -5.98 -7.65
N ILE A 298 8.38 -5.49 -8.52
CA ILE A 298 8.26 -5.68 -9.97
C ILE A 298 8.15 -7.17 -10.29
N LEU A 299 9.07 -8.02 -9.84
CA LEU A 299 9.00 -9.47 -10.11
C LEU A 299 7.71 -10.11 -9.57
N LYS A 300 7.27 -9.71 -8.37
CA LYS A 300 6.02 -10.17 -7.76
C LYS A 300 4.80 -9.77 -8.59
N SER A 301 4.81 -8.59 -9.21
CA SER A 301 3.71 -8.10 -10.08
C SER A 301 3.55 -8.92 -11.37
N LEU A 302 4.63 -9.57 -11.82
CA LEU A 302 4.65 -10.38 -13.05
C LEU A 302 4.12 -11.80 -12.82
N VAL A 303 4.01 -12.22 -11.55
CA VAL A 303 3.52 -13.55 -11.21
C VAL A 303 2.05 -13.67 -11.58
N SER A 304 1.74 -14.71 -12.37
CA SER A 304 0.39 -15.04 -12.79
C SER A 304 0.01 -16.46 -12.34
N GLY A 305 -1.28 -16.68 -12.06
CA GLY A 305 -1.84 -17.99 -11.68
C GLY A 305 -2.18 -18.12 -10.18
N SER A 306 -3.39 -18.61 -9.88
CA SER A 306 -3.90 -18.75 -8.51
C SER A 306 -3.48 -20.03 -7.79
N ILE A 307 -2.97 -21.03 -8.51
CA ILE A 307 -2.61 -22.36 -7.97
C ILE A 307 -1.09 -22.61 -8.04
N ILE A 308 -0.43 -22.22 -9.14
CA ILE A 308 1.04 -22.27 -9.26
C ILE A 308 1.52 -20.91 -9.78
N PRO A 309 2.15 -20.08 -8.93
CA PRO A 309 2.66 -18.78 -9.34
C PRO A 309 3.81 -18.96 -10.34
N ASN A 310 3.67 -18.39 -11.54
CA ASN A 310 4.72 -18.43 -12.55
C ASN A 310 4.78 -17.13 -13.36
N ILE A 311 6.00 -16.73 -13.75
CA ILE A 311 6.26 -15.58 -14.62
C ILE A 311 6.39 -16.06 -16.07
N ASN A 312 5.71 -15.39 -17.01
CA ASN A 312 5.85 -15.70 -18.44
C ASN A 312 7.01 -14.93 -19.08
N LYS A 313 7.54 -15.46 -20.19
CA LYS A 313 8.66 -14.85 -20.92
C LYS A 313 8.32 -13.44 -21.46
N SER A 314 7.09 -13.22 -21.91
CA SER A 314 6.64 -11.89 -22.35
C SER A 314 6.64 -10.90 -21.19
N ASP A 315 6.06 -11.30 -20.06
CA ASP A 315 5.88 -10.45 -18.89
C ASP A 315 7.24 -10.01 -18.31
N ILE A 316 8.23 -10.91 -18.26
CA ILE A 316 9.59 -10.55 -17.84
C ILE A 316 10.29 -9.63 -18.85
N GLY A 317 10.05 -9.79 -20.16
CA GLY A 317 10.63 -8.91 -21.17
C GLY A 317 10.02 -7.50 -21.17
N ASP A 318 8.72 -7.40 -20.91
CA ASP A 318 7.98 -6.14 -20.92
C ASP A 318 8.08 -5.35 -19.60
N CYS A 319 8.68 -5.94 -18.56
CA CYS A 319 8.85 -5.28 -17.28
C CYS A 319 9.81 -4.09 -17.39
N PHE A 320 9.53 -3.03 -16.65
CA PHE A 320 10.36 -1.83 -16.63
C PHE A 320 11.43 -1.93 -15.55
N VAL A 321 12.64 -1.52 -15.90
CA VAL A 321 13.80 -1.42 -15.01
C VAL A 321 14.38 -0.02 -15.07
N SER A 322 14.77 0.53 -13.93
CA SER A 322 15.41 1.84 -13.83
C SER A 322 16.92 1.65 -13.79
N ILE A 323 17.62 2.22 -14.76
CA ILE A 323 19.06 1.98 -14.98
C ILE A 323 19.79 3.34 -14.97
N PRO A 324 20.73 3.56 -14.04
CA PRO A 324 21.57 4.75 -14.01
C PRO A 324 22.70 4.66 -15.04
N LYS A 325 23.51 5.71 -15.16
CA LYS A 325 24.68 5.72 -16.07
C LYS A 325 25.72 4.68 -15.61
N LEU A 326 26.51 4.14 -16.54
CA LEU A 326 27.50 3.09 -16.26
C LEU A 326 28.47 3.45 -15.11
N ALA A 327 28.92 4.70 -15.03
CA ALA A 327 29.82 5.15 -13.95
C ALA A 327 29.16 5.09 -12.56
N GLU A 328 27.87 5.33 -12.49
CA GLU A 328 27.09 5.26 -11.25
C GLU A 328 26.74 3.81 -10.90
N GLN A 329 26.47 2.96 -11.90
CA GLN A 329 26.36 1.52 -11.69
C GLN A 329 27.62 0.96 -11.04
N ASP A 330 28.81 1.39 -11.48
CA ASP A 330 30.10 1.00 -10.89
C ASP A 330 30.24 1.43 -9.43
N LEU A 331 29.81 2.66 -9.11
CA LEU A 331 29.80 3.15 -7.74
C LEU A 331 28.86 2.31 -6.85
N ILE A 332 27.65 2.00 -7.33
CA ILE A 332 26.67 1.20 -6.60
C ILE A 332 27.20 -0.22 -6.36
N ILE A 333 27.73 -0.88 -7.39
CA ILE A 333 28.31 -2.23 -7.29
C ILE A 333 29.45 -2.23 -6.25
N ARG A 334 30.39 -1.29 -6.36
CA ARG A 334 31.53 -1.18 -5.45
C ARG A 334 31.08 -0.91 -4.01
N THR A 335 30.08 -0.07 -3.82
CA THR A 335 29.51 0.24 -2.50
C THR A 335 28.88 -1.02 -1.90
N TYR A 336 28.09 -1.75 -2.69
CA TYR A 336 27.49 -3.00 -2.24
C TYR A 336 28.54 -4.04 -1.84
N GLN A 337 29.59 -4.21 -2.64
CA GLN A 337 30.72 -5.10 -2.31
C GLN A 337 31.36 -4.73 -0.97
N LYS A 338 31.58 -3.43 -0.71
CA LYS A 338 32.12 -2.95 0.57
C LYS A 338 31.18 -3.22 1.76
N LEU A 339 29.86 -3.11 1.56
CA LEU A 339 28.87 -3.47 2.57
C LEU A 339 28.88 -4.98 2.84
N SER A 340 29.03 -5.82 1.80
CA SER A 340 29.17 -7.27 1.96
C SER A 340 30.45 -7.63 2.74
N GLU A 341 31.60 -7.02 2.42
CA GLU A 341 32.85 -7.20 3.19
C GLU A 341 32.68 -6.81 4.67
N LEU A 342 31.96 -5.73 4.95
CA LEU A 342 31.65 -5.32 6.32
C LEU A 342 30.75 -6.35 7.02
N GLN A 343 29.76 -6.90 6.32
CA GLN A 343 28.89 -7.94 6.86
C GLN A 343 29.66 -9.22 7.20
N GLU A 344 30.57 -9.65 6.34
CA GLU A 344 31.48 -10.76 6.63
C GLU A 344 32.35 -10.48 7.86
N THR A 345 32.87 -9.26 7.98
CA THR A 345 33.63 -8.83 9.17
C THR A 345 32.78 -8.90 10.44
N ILE A 346 31.52 -8.46 10.39
CA ILE A 346 30.58 -8.57 11.51
C ILE A 346 30.33 -10.03 11.89
N ASP A 347 30.15 -10.91 10.92
CA ASP A 347 29.90 -12.34 11.18
C ASP A 347 31.15 -13.05 11.75
N LEU A 348 32.35 -12.62 11.34
CA LEU A 348 33.60 -13.04 11.98
C LEU A 348 33.67 -12.58 13.44
N LEU A 349 33.33 -11.31 13.74
CA LEU A 349 33.30 -10.79 15.12
C LEU A 349 32.29 -11.55 16.00
N LYS A 350 31.12 -11.91 15.47
CA LYS A 350 30.14 -12.76 16.19
C LYS A 350 30.71 -14.14 16.51
N THR A 351 31.43 -14.72 15.55
CA THR A 351 32.10 -16.02 15.73
C THR A 351 33.20 -15.91 16.78
N GLU A 352 34.02 -14.86 16.75
CA GLU A 352 35.07 -14.61 17.73
C GLU A 352 34.51 -14.40 19.14
N LEU A 353 33.45 -13.60 19.29
CA LEU A 353 32.77 -13.39 20.57
C LEU A 353 32.27 -14.71 21.19
N SER A 354 31.76 -15.61 20.35
CA SER A 354 31.29 -16.94 20.77
C SER A 354 32.43 -17.85 21.23
N LEU A 355 33.62 -17.70 20.64
CA LEU A 355 34.80 -18.50 20.97
C LEU A 355 35.59 -17.93 22.17
N ASN A 356 35.67 -16.60 22.30
CA ASN A 356 36.49 -15.88 23.26
C ASN A 356 35.72 -14.75 23.97
N PRO A 357 34.78 -15.06 24.89
CA PRO A 357 33.92 -14.07 25.54
C PRO A 357 34.68 -13.05 26.40
N LYS A 358 35.94 -13.32 26.77
CA LYS A 358 36.80 -12.37 27.51
C LYS A 358 37.17 -11.12 26.70
N ASN A 359 37.03 -11.15 25.37
CA ASN A 359 37.28 -10.01 24.49
C ASN A 359 36.01 -9.16 24.23
N ALA A 360 34.90 -9.42 24.93
CA ALA A 360 33.62 -8.75 24.68
C ALA A 360 33.72 -7.22 24.70
N ASN A 361 34.47 -6.64 25.64
CA ASN A 361 34.63 -5.18 25.73
C ASN A 361 35.35 -4.59 24.50
N VAL A 362 36.38 -5.26 23.99
CA VAL A 362 37.12 -4.81 22.80
C VAL A 362 36.26 -4.91 21.53
N ILE A 363 35.42 -5.95 21.44
CA ILE A 363 34.48 -6.14 20.33
C ILE A 363 33.36 -5.09 20.40
N LEU A 364 32.88 -4.76 21.60
CA LEU A 364 31.89 -3.72 21.84
C LEU A 364 32.41 -2.34 21.39
N ASP A 365 33.61 -1.95 21.81
CA ASP A 365 34.23 -0.67 21.42
C ASP A 365 34.39 -0.56 19.89
N LYS A 366 34.84 -1.63 19.24
CA LYS A 366 34.93 -1.69 17.77
C LYS A 366 33.57 -1.55 17.10
N PHE A 367 32.55 -2.24 17.60
CA PHE A 367 31.20 -2.15 17.07
C PHE A 367 30.62 -0.74 17.22
N GLU A 368 30.79 -0.10 18.38
CA GLU A 368 30.33 1.26 18.62
C GLU A 368 31.01 2.27 17.68
N SER A 369 32.31 2.11 17.42
CA SER A 369 33.05 2.96 16.46
C SER A 369 32.52 2.87 15.02
N ILE A 370 31.92 1.74 14.64
CA ILE A 370 31.31 1.52 13.32
C ILE A 370 29.84 1.99 13.33
N GLN A 371 29.09 1.69 14.38
CA GLN A 371 27.65 1.93 14.45
C GLN A 371 27.31 3.42 14.57
N ASN A 372 28.08 4.19 15.34
CA ASN A 372 27.73 5.58 15.64
C ASN A 372 27.73 6.48 14.39
N PRO A 373 28.73 6.42 13.49
CA PRO A 373 28.69 7.13 12.21
C PRO A 373 27.51 6.71 11.31
N LEU A 374 27.20 5.41 11.24
CA LEU A 374 26.10 4.89 10.42
C LEU A 374 24.72 5.33 10.92
N LYS A 375 24.54 5.47 12.24
CA LYS A 375 23.31 6.00 12.83
C LYS A 375 23.05 7.45 12.43
N GLN A 376 24.09 8.28 12.38
CA GLN A 376 23.94 9.69 11.98
C GLN A 376 23.49 9.82 10.52
N LEU A 377 24.10 9.07 9.59
CA LEU A 377 23.71 9.02 8.18
C LEU A 377 22.24 8.60 7.96
N SER A 378 21.77 7.58 8.68
CA SER A 378 20.39 7.09 8.53
C SER A 378 19.33 8.10 8.98
N ILE A 379 19.67 8.97 9.95
CA ILE A 379 18.71 9.93 10.50
C ILE A 379 18.55 11.16 9.60
N GLU A 380 19.60 11.55 8.89
CA GLU A 380 19.53 12.56 7.83
C GLU A 380 18.54 12.12 6.74
N ASP A 381 18.70 10.90 6.22
CA ASP A 381 17.81 10.32 5.21
C ASP A 381 16.36 10.19 5.70
N GLN A 382 16.16 9.75 6.94
CA GLN A 382 14.82 9.66 7.54
C GLN A 382 14.17 11.05 7.66
N THR A 383 14.93 12.06 8.06
CA THR A 383 14.40 13.41 8.24
C THR A 383 14.08 14.05 6.89
N LEU A 384 14.95 13.87 5.88
CA LEU A 384 14.67 14.25 4.49
C LEU A 384 13.43 13.53 3.94
N SER A 385 13.22 12.25 4.26
CA SER A 385 12.02 11.52 3.89
C SER A 385 10.75 12.10 4.53
N LEU A 386 10.81 12.52 5.79
CA LEU A 386 9.68 13.18 6.47
C LEU A 386 9.36 14.54 5.83
N ILE A 387 10.38 15.33 5.48
CA ILE A 387 10.22 16.62 4.78
C ILE A 387 9.52 16.40 3.44
N ARG A 388 9.95 15.40 2.65
CA ARG A 388 9.33 15.07 1.36
C ARG A 388 7.86 14.64 1.45
N LYS A 389 7.45 14.01 2.55
CA LYS A 389 6.04 13.63 2.77
C LYS A 389 5.14 14.84 2.98
N GLY A 390 5.71 16.01 3.28
CA GLY A 390 4.98 17.24 3.56
C GLY A 390 4.22 17.18 4.89
N GLU A 391 3.67 18.34 5.27
CA GLU A 391 2.81 18.44 6.44
C GLU A 391 1.55 17.58 6.27
N ASN A 392 1.19 16.86 7.34
CA ASN A 392 0.01 15.99 7.35
C ASN A 392 -0.47 15.80 8.79
N LYS A 393 -1.33 14.80 9.02
CA LYS A 393 -1.86 14.48 10.34
C LYS A 393 -0.77 14.20 11.37
N HIS A 394 0.36 13.65 10.96
CA HIS A 394 1.45 13.21 11.83
C HIS A 394 2.76 13.98 11.63
N ILE A 395 2.81 14.95 10.72
CA ILE A 395 4.01 15.74 10.42
C ILE A 395 3.64 17.22 10.41
N GLU A 396 4.39 18.04 11.15
CA GLU A 396 4.28 19.50 11.15
C GLU A 396 5.66 20.12 10.97
N PHE A 397 5.74 21.19 10.19
CA PHE A 397 6.95 21.98 9.99
C PHE A 397 6.83 23.33 10.71
N LYS A 398 7.97 23.80 11.21
CA LYS A 398 8.12 25.16 11.77
C LYS A 398 9.46 25.71 11.32
N GLU A 399 9.42 26.92 10.76
CA GLU A 399 10.65 27.55 10.27
C GLU A 399 11.63 27.84 11.42
N THR A 400 11.11 28.23 12.57
CA THR A 400 11.86 28.55 13.79
C THR A 400 11.09 28.08 15.02
N PHE A 401 11.80 27.88 16.14
CA PHE A 401 11.20 27.63 17.44
C PHE A 401 10.71 28.92 18.09
N SER A 402 11.46 30.03 18.01
CA SER A 402 11.13 31.24 18.77
C SER A 402 11.32 32.58 18.06
N LYS A 403 12.10 32.66 16.98
CA LYS A 403 12.32 33.88 16.21
C LYS A 403 11.15 34.18 15.28
N SER A 404 10.62 35.40 15.33
CA SER A 404 9.60 35.86 14.38
C SER A 404 10.23 36.06 12.99
N VAL A 405 9.69 35.37 11.98
CA VAL A 405 10.15 35.44 10.58
C VAL A 405 9.19 36.25 9.68
N ASP A 406 8.04 36.66 10.20
CA ASP A 406 7.08 37.50 9.47
C ASP A 406 7.53 38.96 9.44
N SER A 407 7.97 39.43 8.27
CA SER A 407 8.46 40.79 8.06
C SER A 407 7.41 41.88 8.31
N ASN A 408 6.12 41.51 8.36
CA ASN A 408 5.03 42.44 8.64
C ASN A 408 4.74 42.60 10.14
N LYS A 409 5.37 41.79 11.00
CA LYS A 409 5.20 41.88 12.46
C LYS A 409 6.26 42.76 13.11
N PRO A 410 5.90 43.52 14.17
CA PRO A 410 6.86 44.37 14.90
C PRO A 410 7.98 43.58 15.59
N LEU A 411 7.82 42.27 15.73
CA LEU A 411 8.79 41.35 16.31
C LEU A 411 9.71 40.68 15.29
N PHE A 412 9.69 41.07 14.00
CA PHE A 412 10.58 40.50 12.98
C PHE A 412 12.05 40.44 13.46
N GLY A 413 12.64 39.24 13.38
CA GLY A 413 14.01 38.96 13.82
C GLY A 413 14.21 38.91 15.35
N LYS A 414 13.16 39.08 16.15
CA LYS A 414 13.20 39.02 17.63
C LYS A 414 12.50 37.78 18.15
N LYS A 415 12.71 37.48 19.43
CA LYS A 415 12.04 36.38 20.13
C LYS A 415 10.55 36.70 20.27
N ASP A 416 9.72 35.75 19.88
CA ASP A 416 8.27 35.86 19.83
C ASP A 416 7.65 34.63 20.54
N THR A 417 6.94 34.88 21.63
CA THR A 417 6.32 33.83 22.43
C THR A 417 5.19 33.13 21.70
N GLU A 418 4.58 33.75 20.69
CA GLU A 418 3.53 33.12 19.89
C GLU A 418 4.12 32.09 18.91
N VAL A 419 5.34 32.33 18.41
CA VAL A 419 6.09 31.35 17.61
C VAL A 419 6.49 30.15 18.47
N GLU A 420 6.99 30.41 19.69
CA GLU A 420 7.31 29.37 20.67
C GLU A 420 6.05 28.55 21.03
N LYS A 421 4.93 29.23 21.28
CA LYS A 421 3.63 28.60 21.55
C LYS A 421 3.16 27.73 20.39
N ALA A 422 3.44 28.11 19.14
CA ALA A 422 3.02 27.34 17.96
C ALA A 422 3.70 25.96 17.89
N SER A 423 4.96 25.86 18.29
CA SER A 423 5.68 24.58 18.39
C SER A 423 5.14 23.74 19.55
N LEU A 424 5.00 24.35 20.73
CA LEU A 424 4.56 23.64 21.95
C LEU A 424 3.11 23.17 21.88
N LYS A 425 2.19 23.96 21.29
CA LYS A 425 0.80 23.52 21.09
C LYS A 425 0.72 22.32 20.14
N THR A 426 1.63 22.23 19.18
CA THR A 426 1.70 21.10 18.23
C THR A 426 2.13 19.84 18.95
N ILE A 427 3.14 19.92 19.83
CA ILE A 427 3.54 18.80 20.69
C ILE A 427 2.36 18.32 21.54
N VAL A 428 1.65 19.24 22.21
CA VAL A 428 0.43 18.90 22.98
C VAL A 428 -0.64 18.26 22.08
N GLY A 429 -0.84 18.80 20.87
CA GLY A 429 -1.75 18.26 19.87
C GLY A 429 -1.42 16.83 19.44
N PHE A 430 -0.14 16.49 19.28
CA PHE A 430 0.32 15.14 18.97
C PHE A 430 0.16 14.19 20.15
N LEU A 431 0.55 14.61 21.35
CA LEU A 431 0.39 13.81 22.58
C LEU A 431 -1.10 13.45 22.79
N ASN A 432 -2.01 14.39 22.57
CA ASN A 432 -3.44 14.15 22.75
C ASN A 432 -4.11 13.34 21.64
N ALA A 433 -3.46 13.21 20.48
CA ALA A 433 -3.97 12.50 19.32
C ALA A 433 -3.23 11.16 19.13
N ASP A 434 -2.78 10.89 17.91
CA ASP A 434 -2.15 9.64 17.49
C ASP A 434 -0.61 9.72 17.48
N GLY A 435 -0.03 10.73 18.14
CA GLY A 435 1.40 11.04 18.02
C GLY A 435 1.77 11.69 16.69
N GLY A 436 3.06 11.99 16.52
CA GLY A 436 3.59 12.62 15.31
C GLY A 436 4.98 13.19 15.50
N THR A 437 5.51 13.79 14.43
CA THR A 437 6.83 14.40 14.37
C THR A 437 6.70 15.89 14.05
N LEU A 438 7.34 16.73 14.86
CA LEU A 438 7.53 18.15 14.61
C LEU A 438 8.97 18.37 14.13
N LEU A 439 9.14 19.03 12.98
CA LEU A 439 10.44 19.47 12.48
C LEU A 439 10.54 20.99 12.59
N ILE A 440 11.59 21.47 13.28
CA ILE A 440 11.87 22.90 13.44
C ILE A 440 13.17 23.24 12.71
N GLY A 441 13.16 24.32 11.92
CA GLY A 441 14.20 24.63 10.93
C GLY A 441 13.79 24.23 9.51
N VAL A 442 12.49 24.07 9.25
CA VAL A 442 11.91 23.74 7.93
C VAL A 442 10.72 24.66 7.70
N ASN A 443 10.67 25.37 6.56
CA ASN A 443 9.54 26.24 6.24
C ASN A 443 8.34 25.45 5.68
N ASP A 444 7.22 26.13 5.48
CA ASP A 444 5.96 25.52 5.01
C ASP A 444 6.07 24.89 3.60
N ASN A 445 7.08 25.29 2.81
CA ASN A 445 7.36 24.72 1.48
C ASN A 445 8.27 23.48 1.55
N GLY A 446 8.71 23.07 2.75
CA GLY A 446 9.65 21.96 2.94
C GLY A 446 11.11 22.32 2.70
N GLU A 447 11.46 23.61 2.59
CA GLU A 447 12.85 24.06 2.50
C GLU A 447 13.50 24.05 3.89
N ILE A 448 14.71 23.50 3.97
CA ILE A 448 15.48 23.45 5.21
C ILE A 448 16.09 24.84 5.45
N THR A 449 15.47 25.60 6.36
CA THR A 449 15.96 26.93 6.76
C THR A 449 17.03 26.83 7.84
N GLY A 450 16.97 25.80 8.69
CA GLY A 450 17.85 25.61 9.84
C GLY A 450 17.43 26.45 11.06
N VAL A 451 17.83 26.02 12.25
CA VAL A 451 17.62 26.75 13.51
C VAL A 451 18.81 27.64 13.88
N ASP A 452 19.87 27.64 13.06
CA ASP A 452 21.11 28.39 13.31
C ASP A 452 20.87 29.89 13.54
N ASP A 453 19.84 30.43 12.90
CA ASP A 453 19.44 31.83 13.01
C ASP A 453 18.38 32.12 14.10
N ASP A 454 17.96 31.10 14.87
CA ASP A 454 16.94 31.18 15.93
C ASP A 454 17.56 31.20 17.33
N PHE A 455 18.36 32.23 17.61
CA PHE A 455 19.07 32.37 18.91
C PHE A 455 19.93 31.15 19.26
N PHE A 456 20.45 30.47 18.24
CA PHE A 456 21.35 29.34 18.40
C PHE A 456 22.70 29.79 18.95
N VAL A 457 23.19 29.08 19.97
CA VAL A 457 24.50 29.35 20.59
C VAL A 457 25.37 28.10 20.52
N SER A 458 24.80 26.96 20.87
CA SER A 458 25.38 25.63 20.70
C SER A 458 24.24 24.59 20.70
N PRO A 459 24.47 23.38 20.16
CA PRO A 459 23.47 22.31 20.18
C PRO A 459 22.94 22.02 21.60
N ASP A 460 23.83 21.95 22.59
CA ASP A 460 23.45 21.66 23.97
C ASP A 460 22.60 22.77 24.59
N LYS A 461 22.95 24.04 24.35
CA LYS A 461 22.22 25.17 24.90
C LYS A 461 20.86 25.35 24.24
N TYR A 462 20.76 25.07 22.95
CA TYR A 462 19.49 25.09 22.22
C TYR A 462 18.54 24.00 22.73
N LYS A 463 19.04 22.76 22.87
CA LYS A 463 18.29 21.65 23.47
C LYS A 463 17.86 21.94 24.91
N LEU A 464 18.73 22.55 25.72
CA LEU A 464 18.40 22.96 27.08
C LEU A 464 17.25 23.99 27.11
N ASN A 465 17.28 24.98 26.23
CA ASN A 465 16.21 25.98 26.12
C ASN A 465 14.88 25.34 25.72
N PHE A 466 14.90 24.45 24.73
CA PHE A 466 13.74 23.69 24.30
C PHE A 466 13.17 22.80 25.43
N ASN A 467 14.05 22.09 26.15
CA ASN A 467 13.67 21.28 27.31
C ASN A 467 12.98 22.11 28.40
N ASN A 468 13.51 23.30 28.69
CA ASN A 468 12.93 24.20 29.68
C ASN A 468 11.53 24.68 29.25
N ALA A 469 11.31 24.90 27.96
CA ALA A 469 10.00 25.25 27.42
C ALA A 469 8.99 24.09 27.59
N ILE A 470 9.38 22.85 27.26
CA ILE A 470 8.55 21.66 27.52
C ILE A 470 8.23 21.54 29.02
N LYS A 471 9.25 21.64 29.88
CA LYS A 471 9.10 21.53 31.34
C LYS A 471 8.07 22.52 31.89
N THR A 472 8.16 23.76 31.44
CA THR A 472 7.35 24.86 31.98
C THR A 472 5.96 24.94 31.40
N LYS A 473 5.77 24.50 30.14
CA LYS A 473 4.51 24.68 29.40
C LYS A 473 3.70 23.41 29.23
N ILE A 474 4.33 22.23 29.28
CA ILE A 474 3.68 20.93 29.02
C ILE A 474 3.69 20.07 30.30
N GLY A 475 4.84 19.99 30.98
CA GLY A 475 5.01 19.20 32.20
C GLY A 475 6.01 18.06 32.02
N SER A 476 6.69 17.69 33.11
CA SER A 476 7.74 16.67 33.11
C SER A 476 7.23 15.23 33.01
N GLU A 477 5.96 15.01 33.33
CA GLU A 477 5.28 13.73 33.25
C GLU A 477 5.19 13.17 31.81
N PHE A 478 5.29 14.04 30.80
CA PHE A 478 5.25 13.65 29.38
C PHE A 478 6.63 13.42 28.75
N TYR A 479 7.73 13.57 29.50
CA TYR A 479 9.09 13.46 28.95
C TYR A 479 9.38 12.11 28.28
N SER A 480 8.87 11.01 28.84
CA SER A 480 9.06 9.67 28.25
C SER A 480 8.35 9.48 26.90
N LEU A 481 7.46 10.41 26.53
CA LEU A 481 6.69 10.42 25.30
C LEU A 481 7.21 11.42 24.27
N ILE A 482 8.22 12.23 24.62
CA ILE A 482 8.81 13.25 23.74
C ILE A 482 10.30 12.95 23.59
N ASP A 483 10.70 12.50 22.40
CA ASP A 483 12.11 12.33 22.03
C ASP A 483 12.52 13.47 21.10
N TYR A 484 13.69 14.07 21.32
CA TYR A 484 14.15 15.19 20.48
C TYR A 484 15.67 15.27 20.40
N ASP A 485 16.17 15.63 19.23
CA ASP A 485 17.58 15.95 19.02
C ASP A 485 17.79 16.90 17.83
N LEU A 486 19.00 17.47 17.76
CA LEU A 486 19.44 18.31 16.65
C LEU A 486 20.23 17.48 15.64
N PHE A 487 19.86 17.61 14.37
CA PHE A 487 20.53 16.93 13.26
C PHE A 487 21.10 17.97 12.30
N ASP A 488 22.34 17.75 11.87
CA ASP A 488 22.93 18.48 10.76
C ASP A 488 22.40 17.85 9.47
N ILE A 489 21.70 18.66 8.67
CA ILE A 489 21.14 18.25 7.38
C ILE A 489 21.61 19.27 6.35
N SER A 490 22.43 18.83 5.40
CA SER A 490 22.99 19.71 4.37
C SER A 490 23.69 20.98 4.93
N GLY A 491 24.34 20.88 6.10
CA GLY A 491 25.08 21.97 6.73
C GLY A 491 24.22 22.95 7.55
N ARG A 492 22.97 22.58 7.87
CA ARG A 492 22.05 23.36 8.72
C ARG A 492 21.48 22.48 9.82
N HIS A 493 21.27 23.07 11.01
CA HIS A 493 20.71 22.31 12.13
C HIS A 493 19.18 22.27 12.07
N VAL A 494 18.60 21.08 12.14
CA VAL A 494 17.14 20.86 12.25
C VAL A 494 16.85 20.18 13.59
N LEU A 495 15.94 20.75 14.37
CA LEU A 495 15.45 20.12 15.60
C LEU A 495 14.26 19.23 15.24
N ARG A 496 14.42 17.92 15.45
CA ARG A 496 13.34 16.94 15.27
C ARG A 496 12.79 16.53 16.63
N VAL A 497 11.47 16.48 16.73
CA VAL A 497 10.75 16.15 17.96
C VAL A 497 9.71 15.08 17.65
N ASP A 498 9.94 13.86 18.14
CA ASP A 498 9.05 12.72 17.97
C ASP A 498 8.17 12.55 19.23
N CYS A 499 6.85 12.60 19.02
CA CYS A 499 5.84 12.56 20.08
C CYS A 499 5.03 11.25 20.00
N LYS A 500 4.92 10.53 21.12
CA LYS A 500 4.06 9.35 21.25
C LYS A 500 2.67 9.72 21.80
N PRO A 501 1.61 8.98 21.43
CA PRO A 501 0.29 9.19 22.02
C PRO A 501 0.33 9.05 23.55
N ALA A 502 -0.22 10.03 24.25
CA ALA A 502 -0.39 9.96 25.69
C ALA A 502 -1.58 9.08 26.08
N ILE A 503 -1.47 8.47 27.27
CA ILE A 503 -2.54 7.71 27.91
C ILE A 503 -3.41 8.58 28.83
N GLU A 504 -2.92 9.78 29.18
CA GLU A 504 -3.63 10.78 29.98
C GLU A 504 -3.70 12.11 29.20
N PRO A 505 -4.73 12.95 29.43
CA PRO A 505 -4.85 14.26 28.78
C PRO A 505 -3.67 15.19 29.07
N CYS A 506 -3.10 15.78 28.02
CA CYS A 506 -2.03 16.77 28.10
C CYS A 506 -2.57 18.19 27.87
N PHE A 507 -2.18 19.14 28.72
CA PHE A 507 -2.61 20.54 28.62
C PHE A 507 -1.41 21.47 28.51
N PHE A 508 -1.49 22.45 27.60
CA PHE A 508 -0.56 23.58 27.57
C PHE A 508 -0.89 24.55 28.71
N ASN A 509 0.11 24.90 29.52
CA ASN A 509 -0.02 25.72 30.74
C ASN A 509 -1.18 25.29 31.65
N LEU A 510 -1.44 23.99 31.76
CA LEU A 510 -2.52 23.42 32.58
C LEU A 510 -3.94 23.88 32.21
N THR A 511 -4.12 24.62 31.11
CA THR A 511 -5.37 25.35 30.83
C THR A 511 -5.89 25.13 29.42
N GLU A 512 -4.99 24.99 28.43
CA GLU A 512 -5.37 24.88 27.03
C GLU A 512 -5.19 23.45 26.51
N PHE A 513 -6.25 22.88 25.96
CA PHE A 513 -6.23 21.55 25.36
C PHE A 513 -6.21 21.65 23.85
N PHE A 514 -5.19 21.05 23.23
CA PHE A 514 -5.00 21.04 21.79
C PHE A 514 -5.05 19.62 21.24
N VAL A 515 -5.62 19.44 20.05
CA VAL A 515 -5.69 18.16 19.35
C VAL A 515 -5.31 18.36 17.88
N ARG A 516 -4.55 17.41 17.34
CA ARG A 516 -4.21 17.36 15.92
C ARG A 516 -5.36 16.75 15.10
N THR A 517 -5.90 17.50 14.15
CA THR A 517 -7.11 17.15 13.36
C THR A 517 -6.88 17.11 11.83
N ASN A 518 -5.61 17.18 11.39
CA ASN A 518 -5.10 17.05 10.00
C ASN A 518 -5.43 18.22 9.03
N PRO A 519 -4.44 19.03 8.58
CA PRO A 519 -3.13 19.32 9.17
C PRO A 519 -3.22 20.52 10.13
N ALA A 520 -4.33 20.70 10.82
CA ALA A 520 -4.50 21.75 11.82
C ALA A 520 -4.35 21.21 13.25
N THR A 521 -3.98 22.12 14.16
CA THR A 521 -3.98 21.87 15.60
C THR A 521 -5.06 22.75 16.24
N ASP A 522 -6.18 22.12 16.60
CA ASP A 522 -7.37 22.79 17.10
C ASP A 522 -7.37 22.87 18.62
N LYS A 523 -7.81 24.01 19.15
CA LYS A 523 -8.12 24.16 20.57
C LYS A 523 -9.52 23.63 20.84
N LEU A 524 -9.65 22.68 21.77
CA LEU A 524 -10.95 22.18 22.20
C LEU A 524 -11.32 22.77 23.56
N GLU A 525 -12.57 23.21 23.67
CA GLU A 525 -13.13 23.81 24.88
C GLU A 525 -14.55 23.30 25.16
N GLY A 526 -14.99 23.48 26.41
CA GLY A 526 -16.36 23.19 26.85
C GLY A 526 -16.79 21.75 26.57
N LYS A 527 -17.96 21.59 25.93
CA LYS A 527 -18.53 20.27 25.65
C LYS A 527 -17.65 19.41 24.74
N LYS A 528 -17.05 20.00 23.70
CA LYS A 528 -16.20 19.28 22.74
C LYS A 528 -14.99 18.64 23.41
N LEU A 529 -14.36 19.37 24.33
CA LEU A 529 -13.24 18.87 25.14
C LEU A 529 -13.66 17.67 26.00
N ASN A 530 -14.77 17.82 26.73
CA ASN A 530 -15.26 16.76 27.62
C ASN A 530 -15.62 15.48 26.87
N ASP A 531 -16.26 15.62 25.70
CA ASP A 531 -16.63 14.48 24.86
C ASP A 531 -15.37 13.81 24.29
N TYR A 532 -14.39 14.59 23.83
CA TYR A 532 -13.12 14.07 23.31
C TYR A 532 -12.34 13.29 24.37
N ILE A 533 -12.16 13.86 25.57
CA ILE A 533 -11.41 13.21 26.66
C ILE A 533 -12.03 11.86 27.01
N LYS A 534 -13.37 11.79 27.11
CA LYS A 534 -14.11 10.57 27.43
C LYS A 534 -13.98 9.48 26.37
N THR A 535 -13.69 9.83 25.13
CA THR A 535 -13.56 8.85 24.03
C THR A 535 -12.11 8.41 23.85
N ARG A 536 -11.15 9.32 24.00
CA ARG A 536 -9.72 9.06 23.68
C ARG A 536 -8.91 8.47 24.85
N PHE A 537 -9.24 8.78 26.09
CA PHE A 537 -8.42 8.41 27.27
C PHE A 537 -9.18 7.52 28.27
N LYS A 538 -10.09 6.67 27.78
CA LYS A 538 -10.93 5.82 28.61
C LYS A 538 -10.59 4.34 28.50
#